data_AF-A0A971ZI80-F1
#
_entry.id   AF-A0A971ZI80-F1
#
_cell.length_a   1.000
_cell.length_b   1.000
_cell.length_c   1.000
_cell.angle_alpha   90.00
_cell.angle_beta   90.00
_cell.angle_gamma   90.00
#
_symmetry.space_group_name_H-M   'P 1'
#
loop_
_entity.id
_entity.type
_entity.pdbx_description
1 polymer ?
#
loop_
_entity_poly.entity_id
_entity_poly.type
_entity_poly.pdbx_seq_one_letter_code
_entity_poly.pdbx_strand_id
1 'polypeptide(L)'
;MLVSKNLQENIQIIKDTLRDCDDVVYRNIEIGKDKTRASIIFIDGLVDKIVISEFAIESLLNTEDLKSNLGNIKANIAENASLQHLAIHDVKEEEDLNKVVDAILFGETVLLIDGADKALIM
;
A
#
# COMPACT_ATOMS: atom_id res chain seq x y z
N MET A 1 -14.17 9.69 -3.25
CA MET A 1 -14.79 8.36 -3.52
C MET A 1 -14.24 7.42 -2.45
N LEU A 2 -15.02 6.53 -1.84
CA LEU A 2 -14.45 5.68 -0.78
C LEU A 2 -13.64 4.52 -1.35
N VAL A 3 -12.62 4.10 -0.62
CA VAL A 3 -11.87 2.86 -0.90
C VAL A 3 -12.80 1.68 -0.74
N SER A 4 -12.95 0.88 -1.81
CA SER A 4 -13.75 -0.34 -1.81
C SER A 4 -13.00 -1.48 -1.10
N LYS A 5 -13.75 -2.42 -0.53
CA LYS A 5 -13.17 -3.69 -0.03
C LYS A 5 -12.71 -4.60 -1.16
N ASN A 6 -13.13 -4.35 -2.40
CA ASN A 6 -12.67 -5.09 -3.56
C ASN A 6 -11.40 -4.43 -4.12
N LEU A 7 -10.27 -5.11 -3.97
CA LEU A 7 -8.98 -4.59 -4.45
C LEU A 7 -8.99 -4.27 -5.95
N GLN A 8 -9.61 -5.12 -6.76
CA GLN A 8 -9.61 -4.97 -8.21
C GLN A 8 -10.41 -3.73 -8.65
N GLU A 9 -11.49 -3.40 -7.92
CA GLU A 9 -12.28 -2.21 -8.17
C GLU A 9 -11.45 -0.94 -7.95
N ASN A 10 -10.75 -0.86 -6.81
CA ASN A 10 -9.86 0.27 -6.52
C ASN A 10 -8.76 0.41 -7.57
N ILE A 11 -8.08 -0.69 -7.92
CA ILE A 11 -7.01 -0.67 -8.93
C ILE A 11 -7.54 -0.20 -10.28
N GLN A 12 -8.72 -0.66 -10.70
CA GLN A 12 -9.29 -0.25 -11.97
C GLN A 12 -9.59 1.24 -11.99
N ILE A 13 -10.19 1.77 -10.92
CA ILE A 13 -10.48 3.20 -10.80
C ILE A 13 -9.19 4.03 -10.84
N ILE A 14 -8.15 3.61 -10.10
CA ILE A 14 -6.86 4.32 -10.09
C ILE A 14 -6.21 4.28 -11.47
N LYS A 15 -6.23 3.12 -12.15
CA LYS A 15 -5.70 2.99 -13.52
C LYS A 15 -6.45 3.86 -14.52
N ASP A 16 -7.77 3.93 -14.41
CA ASP A 16 -8.59 4.78 -15.30
C ASP A 16 -8.33 6.26 -15.03
N THR A 17 -8.10 6.63 -13.77
CA THR A 17 -7.80 8.01 -13.34
C THR A 17 -6.40 8.45 -13.76
N LEU A 18 -5.41 7.57 -13.63
CA LEU A 18 -4.00 7.81 -13.93
C LEU A 18 -3.56 7.24 -15.28
N ARG A 19 -4.51 7.00 -16.20
CA ARG A 19 -4.27 6.32 -17.49
C ARG A 19 -3.22 6.98 -18.38
N ASP A 20 -3.02 8.29 -18.20
CA ASP A 20 -2.11 9.13 -18.98
C ASP A 20 -0.77 9.37 -18.23
N CYS A 21 -0.55 8.65 -17.12
CA CYS A 21 0.68 8.69 -16.31
C CYS A 21 1.46 7.38 -16.48
N ASP A 22 2.44 7.38 -17.39
CA ASP A 22 3.24 6.19 -17.70
C ASP A 22 4.22 5.79 -16.58
N ASP A 23 4.50 6.71 -15.65
CA ASP A 23 5.44 6.50 -14.56
C ASP A 23 4.80 5.74 -13.37
N VAL A 24 3.50 5.43 -13.39
CA VAL A 24 2.84 4.75 -12.25
C VAL A 24 3.04 3.24 -12.32
N VAL A 25 3.67 2.69 -11.28
CA VAL A 25 3.91 1.26 -11.12
C VAL A 25 2.85 0.64 -10.21
N TYR A 26 2.31 -0.49 -10.66
CA TYR A 26 1.36 -1.31 -9.90
C TYR A 26 1.97 -2.69 -9.64
N ARG A 27 2.37 -2.96 -8.39
CA ARG A 27 2.96 -4.24 -7.96
C ARG A 27 1.95 -5.03 -7.14
N ASN A 28 1.33 -6.03 -7.78
CA ASN A 28 0.41 -6.94 -7.12
C ASN A 28 1.17 -8.03 -6.36
N ILE A 29 0.74 -8.31 -5.13
CA ILE A 29 1.36 -9.27 -4.21
C ILE A 29 0.28 -10.07 -3.46
N GLU A 30 0.70 -11.16 -2.83
CA GLU A 30 -0.10 -11.88 -1.84
C GLU A 30 0.60 -11.73 -0.48
N ILE A 31 -0.17 -11.44 0.58
CA ILE A 31 0.33 -11.21 1.94
C ILE A 31 -0.37 -12.13 2.95
N GLY A 32 0.36 -12.50 4.01
CA GLY A 32 -0.08 -13.39 5.08
C GLY A 32 -0.26 -14.86 4.65
N LYS A 33 -0.52 -15.72 5.64
CA LYS A 33 -0.76 -17.16 5.43
C LYS A 33 -1.96 -17.46 4.54
N ASP A 34 -2.95 -16.57 4.58
CA ASP A 34 -4.18 -16.63 3.79
C ASP A 34 -4.00 -16.24 2.31
N LYS A 35 -2.78 -15.82 1.92
CA LYS A 35 -2.50 -15.30 0.57
C LYS A 35 -3.48 -14.19 0.17
N THR A 36 -3.70 -13.26 1.09
CA THR A 36 -4.60 -12.13 0.86
C THR A 36 -3.99 -11.25 -0.22
N ARG A 37 -4.75 -10.92 -1.26
CA ARG A 37 -4.25 -10.09 -2.35
C ARG A 37 -4.03 -8.66 -1.87
N ALA A 38 -2.95 -8.04 -2.32
CA ALA A 38 -2.67 -6.64 -2.09
C ALA A 38 -1.97 -6.03 -3.32
N SER A 39 -1.99 -4.70 -3.42
CA SER A 39 -1.29 -3.96 -4.48
C SER A 39 -0.53 -2.80 -3.88
N ILE A 40 0.73 -2.68 -4.25
CA ILE A 40 1.58 -1.53 -3.95
C ILE A 40 1.60 -0.64 -5.21
N ILE A 41 1.35 0.65 -5.03
CA ILE A 41 1.25 1.63 -6.12
C ILE A 41 2.16 2.82 -5.81
N PHE A 42 2.99 3.21 -6.77
CA PHE A 42 3.95 4.31 -6.63
C PHE A 42 4.40 4.84 -7.99
N ILE A 43 5.10 5.97 -8.03
CA ILE A 43 5.70 6.54 -9.25
C ILE A 43 7.15 6.08 -9.39
N ASP A 44 7.51 5.55 -10.56
CA ASP A 44 8.87 5.14 -10.95
C ASP A 44 9.82 6.34 -10.97
N GLY A 45 11.07 6.13 -10.54
CA GLY A 45 12.10 7.19 -10.51
C GLY A 45 12.01 8.21 -9.37
N LEU A 46 10.91 8.29 -8.61
CA LEU A 46 10.80 9.11 -7.39
C LEU A 46 11.08 8.33 -6.10
N VAL A 47 11.16 7.00 -6.22
CA VAL A 47 11.15 6.10 -5.08
C VAL A 47 12.48 5.34 -5.03
N ASP A 48 13.44 5.87 -4.27
CA ASP A 48 14.59 5.09 -3.73
C ASP A 48 14.12 3.93 -2.81
N LYS A 49 12.80 3.81 -2.56
CA LYS A 49 12.13 2.91 -1.60
C LYS A 49 11.82 1.50 -2.14
N ILE A 50 12.56 0.96 -3.10
CA ILE A 50 12.47 -0.47 -3.48
C ILE A 50 12.66 -1.37 -2.24
N VAL A 51 13.50 -0.91 -1.29
CA VAL A 51 13.78 -1.57 0.00
C VAL A 51 12.57 -1.57 0.95
N ILE A 52 11.77 -0.50 0.98
CA ILE A 52 10.55 -0.47 1.81
C ILE A 52 9.54 -1.47 1.27
N SER A 53 9.42 -1.60 -0.06
CA SER A 53 8.51 -2.57 -0.65
C SER A 53 8.88 -4.00 -0.27
N GLU A 54 10.12 -4.46 -0.50
CA GLU A 54 10.44 -5.87 -0.32
C GLU A 54 10.42 -6.33 1.14
N PHE A 55 10.90 -5.50 2.07
CA PHE A 55 10.91 -5.85 3.50
C PHE A 55 9.56 -5.62 4.19
N ALA A 56 8.80 -4.59 3.81
CA ALA A 56 7.42 -4.47 4.29
C ALA A 56 6.57 -5.63 3.75
N ILE A 57 6.75 -6.02 2.48
CA ILE A 57 6.14 -7.21 1.90
C ILE A 57 6.52 -8.46 2.72
N GLU A 58 7.80 -8.65 3.06
CA GLU A 58 8.28 -9.82 3.82
C GLU A 58 7.76 -9.88 5.25
N SER A 59 7.63 -8.73 5.93
CA SER A 59 7.01 -8.63 7.26
C SER A 59 5.49 -8.89 7.20
N LEU A 60 4.81 -8.36 6.18
CA LEU A 60 3.39 -8.58 5.96
C LEU A 60 3.07 -10.03 5.55
N LEU A 61 3.98 -10.71 4.87
CA LEU A 61 3.89 -12.14 4.55
C LEU A 61 3.79 -13.04 5.80
N ASN A 62 4.40 -12.61 6.91
CA ASN A 62 4.50 -13.42 8.14
C ASN A 62 3.43 -13.09 9.20
N THR A 63 2.55 -12.12 8.96
CA THR A 63 1.53 -11.73 9.95
C THR A 63 0.31 -12.66 9.85
N GLU A 64 0.00 -13.36 10.94
CA GLU A 64 -1.26 -14.11 11.12
C GLU A 64 -2.40 -13.08 11.31
N ASP A 65 -3.46 -13.19 10.51
CA ASP A 65 -4.68 -12.36 10.57
C ASP A 65 -4.59 -10.89 10.08
N LEU A 66 -4.29 -10.74 8.78
CA LEU A 66 -4.28 -9.44 8.10
C LEU A 66 -5.69 -8.86 7.82
N LYS A 67 -6.70 -9.73 7.66
CA LYS A 67 -8.04 -9.33 7.19
C LYS A 67 -8.83 -8.48 8.19
N SER A 68 -8.46 -8.51 9.47
CA SER A 68 -9.26 -7.95 10.56
C SER A 68 -8.57 -6.82 11.32
N ASN A 69 -7.30 -6.49 11.02
CA ASN A 69 -6.58 -5.49 11.81
C ASN A 69 -5.50 -4.75 11.01
N LEU A 70 -5.91 -3.74 10.23
CA LEU A 70 -4.99 -2.79 9.58
C LEU A 70 -4.02 -2.13 10.59
N GLY A 71 -4.42 -2.00 11.86
CA GLY A 71 -3.56 -1.54 12.93
C GLY A 71 -2.34 -2.44 13.18
N ASN A 72 -2.48 -3.77 13.07
CA ASN A 72 -1.37 -4.71 13.19
C ASN A 72 -0.43 -4.62 11.99
N ILE A 73 -0.98 -4.43 10.80
CA ILE A 73 -0.23 -4.19 9.56
C ILE A 73 0.62 -2.92 9.71
N LYS A 74 -0.01 -1.82 10.14
CA LYS A 74 0.67 -0.55 10.40
C LYS A 74 1.76 -0.70 11.47
N ALA A 75 1.48 -1.39 12.57
CA ALA A 75 2.45 -1.63 13.64
C ALA A 75 3.65 -2.45 13.14
N ASN A 76 3.41 -3.51 12.38
CA ASN A 76 4.47 -4.34 11.80
C ASN A 76 5.32 -3.56 10.79
N ILE A 77 4.69 -2.75 9.92
CA ILE A 77 5.42 -1.87 8.99
C ILE A 77 6.29 -0.88 9.78
N ALA A 78 5.74 -0.22 10.81
CA ALA A 78 6.46 0.76 11.61
C ALA A 78 7.61 0.13 12.44
N GLU A 79 7.41 -1.05 13.01
CA GLU A 79 8.41 -1.75 13.83
C GLU A 79 9.59 -2.22 12.96
N ASN A 80 9.32 -2.86 11.83
CA ASN A 80 10.37 -3.36 10.94
C ASN A 80 11.17 -2.24 10.28
N ALA A 81 10.54 -1.09 10.06
CA ALA A 81 11.20 0.11 9.57
C ALA A 81 12.12 0.77 10.60
N SER A 82 11.67 0.81 11.85
CA SER A 82 12.43 1.44 12.95
C SER A 82 13.78 0.77 13.20
N LEU A 83 13.90 -0.53 12.90
CA LEU A 83 15.12 -1.32 13.05
C LEU A 83 16.22 -0.95 12.05
N GLN A 84 15.93 -0.22 10.96
CA GLN A 84 16.88 0.02 9.86
C GLN A 84 17.04 1.48 9.44
N HIS A 85 16.77 2.46 10.33
CA HIS A 85 16.95 3.90 10.06
C HIS A 85 16.06 4.50 8.94
N LEU A 86 15.08 3.75 8.43
CA LEU A 86 14.07 4.26 7.52
C LEU A 86 12.96 4.91 8.36
N ALA A 87 12.84 6.23 8.27
CA ALA A 87 11.86 7.01 8.99
C ALA A 87 10.42 6.71 8.50
N ILE A 88 9.87 5.55 8.87
CA ILE A 88 8.45 5.21 8.63
C ILE A 88 7.60 5.74 9.79
N HIS A 89 7.82 7.01 10.14
CA HIS A 89 7.03 7.68 11.16
C HIS A 89 5.65 8.11 10.68
N ASP A 90 5.33 7.97 9.39
CA ASP A 90 4.14 8.63 8.80
C ASP A 90 3.22 7.72 7.97
N VAL A 91 3.08 6.43 8.35
CA VAL A 91 2.05 5.56 7.74
C VAL A 91 0.66 6.10 8.09
N LYS A 92 -0.09 6.55 7.07
CA LYS A 92 -1.44 7.08 7.22
C LYS A 92 -2.46 6.11 6.64
N GLU A 93 -3.56 5.92 7.37
CA GLU A 93 -4.75 5.27 6.86
C GLU A 93 -5.59 6.32 6.14
N GLU A 94 -6.03 6.03 4.91
CA GLU A 94 -6.92 6.90 4.15
C GLU A 94 -8.09 6.11 3.56
N GLU A 95 -9.28 6.67 3.68
CA GLU A 95 -10.54 6.07 3.23
C GLU A 95 -11.05 6.72 1.93
N ASP A 96 -10.56 7.91 1.57
CA ASP A 96 -10.90 8.57 0.31
C ASP A 96 -9.90 8.21 -0.79
N LEU A 97 -10.38 7.45 -1.78
CA LEU A 97 -9.64 7.05 -2.97
C LEU A 97 -9.09 8.25 -3.77
N ASN A 98 -9.76 9.41 -3.74
CA ASN A 98 -9.24 10.60 -4.42
C ASN A 98 -7.93 11.08 -3.77
N LYS A 99 -7.87 11.09 -2.43
CA LYS A 99 -6.64 11.46 -1.71
C LYS A 99 -5.55 10.42 -1.87
N VAL A 100 -5.93 9.14 -2.04
CA VAL A 100 -4.99 8.07 -2.39
C VAL A 100 -4.35 8.35 -3.76
N VAL A 101 -5.14 8.75 -4.75
CA VAL A 101 -4.63 9.17 -6.07
C VAL A 101 -3.71 10.38 -5.94
N ASP A 102 -4.12 11.41 -5.18
CA ASP A 102 -3.27 12.59 -4.94
C ASP A 102 -1.93 12.20 -4.30
N ALA A 103 -1.94 11.30 -3.31
CA ALA A 103 -0.73 10.82 -2.66
C ALA A 103 0.23 10.14 -3.64
N ILE A 104 -0.29 9.29 -4.54
CA ILE A 104 0.53 8.67 -5.61
C ILE A 104 1.18 9.76 -6.46
N LEU A 105 0.42 10.77 -6.87
CA LEU A 105 0.92 11.90 -7.67
C LEU A 105 1.97 12.74 -6.95
N PHE A 106 1.92 12.81 -5.61
CA PHE A 106 2.96 13.44 -4.79
C PHE A 106 4.20 12.56 -4.56
N GLY A 107 4.23 11.35 -5.10
CA GLY A 107 5.35 10.40 -4.98
C GLY A 107 5.30 9.53 -3.72
N GLU A 108 4.19 9.52 -3.00
CA GLU A 108 3.98 8.60 -1.89
C GLU A 108 3.73 7.18 -2.39
N THR A 109 4.07 6.19 -1.55
CA THR A 109 3.77 4.78 -1.81
C THR A 109 2.45 4.40 -1.17
N VAL A 110 1.57 3.79 -1.95
CA VAL A 110 0.25 3.35 -1.50
C VAL A 110 0.21 1.84 -1.42
N LEU A 111 -0.37 1.30 -0.35
CA LEU A 111 -0.70 -0.12 -0.20
C LEU A 111 -2.23 -0.28 -0.07
N LEU A 112 -2.82 -1.06 -0.98
CA LEU A 112 -4.21 -1.49 -0.97
C LEU A 112 -4.29 -2.98 -0.65
N ILE A 113 -5.25 -3.38 0.19
CA ILE A 113 -5.41 -4.77 0.65
C ILE A 113 -6.84 -5.23 0.36
N ASP A 114 -6.98 -6.42 -0.22
CA ASP A 114 -8.27 -7.03 -0.50
C ASP A 114 -9.03 -7.34 0.79
N GLY A 115 -10.28 -6.88 0.87
CA GLY A 115 -11.11 -6.94 2.07
C GLY A 115 -11.03 -5.71 2.99
N ALA A 116 -10.07 -4.80 2.77
CA ALA A 116 -9.93 -3.56 3.55
C ALA A 116 -10.60 -2.38 2.84
N ASP A 117 -11.29 -1.53 3.60
CA ASP A 117 -11.95 -0.29 3.13
C ASP A 117 -11.07 0.95 3.34
N LYS A 118 -9.76 0.76 3.52
CA LYS A 118 -8.78 1.82 3.68
C LYS A 118 -7.47 1.46 2.98
N ALA A 119 -6.78 2.48 2.49
CA ALA A 119 -5.44 2.40 1.96
C ALA A 119 -4.41 2.82 3.03
N LEU A 120 -3.17 2.35 2.87
CA LEU A 120 -2.02 2.83 3.64
C LEU A 120 -1.12 3.68 2.74
N ILE A 121 -0.75 4.88 3.19
CA ILE A 121 0.11 5.85 2.48
C ILE A 121 1.46 5.96 3.23
N MET A 122 2.59 5.93 2.50
CA MET A 122 3.96 5.77 3.04
C MET A 122 5.08 6.48 2.25
#